data_AF-Q20624-F1
#
_entry.id   AF-Q20624-F1
#
_cell.length_a   1.000
_cell.length_b   1.000
_cell.length_c   1.000
_cell.angle_alpha   90.00
_cell.angle_beta   90.00
_cell.angle_gamma   90.00
#
_symmetry.space_group_name_H-M   'P 1'
#
loop_
_entity.id
_entity.type
_entity.pdbx_description
1 polymer ?
#
loop_
_entity_poly.entity_id
_entity_poly.type
_entity_poly.pdbx_seq_one_letter_code
_entity_poly.pdbx_strand_id
1 'polypeptide(L)'
;MSCRAGKKLFQWSRVKSSTEEIVKQLTVPLREHAEPILTLTPEQKREAVRLKIQEIEHTKGQPPFFDMFMREHTYLRISLTEKCNFRCLYCMPAEGVPLKPKDKMLSNSEVLRLVKLFAAHGVDKVRLTGGEPTIRKDIVHIVEGISSTPGIKEVGITTNGLVLQRFLPQLRDAGLTKINISIDSLDREKFAKMTRRDGFDKVWKAIELARGYYPKVKLNVVVLKHQNENEVVDFVNLTKDRNLDVRFIEFMPFGGNEFKNDNFIGYREMLNLIVDKYGDGVIRLSDSPNDTTKAYKIDGFQGQFGFITSMSDHFCNTCNRLRITADGNLKVCLHGNSEVSLRDRIRCGDSDEQLSEVIQKAVNNKKARHAVFRNGRSEEPAKSSNDSYRGLTPVTSASSILVHLPSSSLYHSHLHSSRHFFISQIRCFSTTYSVSSITHLLTHVDNNGNAKQVDVSQKDTSTRTAVARGTIILTAEISRQISENTIKKGDVLTVAKIASILGAKQVANLIPLCHPIRLDFVDTVFNHDIENSKLHCISTARCSGNTGVEMEALTACTIALLTVYDMCKAISQKMMLTNIYLVHKSGGKTTYTIDNENQI
;
A
#
# COMPACT_ATOMS: atom_id res chain seq x y z
N MET A 1 83.66 15.42 26.65
CA MET A 1 84.84 14.56 26.33
C MET A 1 84.39 13.39 25.47
N SER A 2 85.23 12.94 24.54
CA SER A 2 85.14 11.67 23.79
C SER A 2 83.87 11.35 22.97
N CYS A 3 83.95 11.55 21.65
CA CYS A 3 83.11 10.86 20.68
C CYS A 3 83.69 9.46 20.37
N ARG A 4 82.84 8.45 20.13
CA ARG A 4 82.91 7.61 18.91
C ARG A 4 81.72 6.66 18.77
N ALA A 5 81.21 6.54 17.54
CA ALA A 5 80.05 5.73 17.21
C ALA A 5 80.42 4.27 16.91
N GLY A 6 79.65 3.33 17.46
CA GLY A 6 79.64 1.93 17.05
C GLY A 6 78.51 1.65 16.06
N LYS A 7 78.76 1.80 14.75
CA LYS A 7 77.79 1.39 13.72
C LYS A 7 77.73 -0.15 13.65
N LYS A 8 76.64 -0.75 14.14
CA LYS A 8 76.22 -2.09 13.65
C LYS A 8 75.60 -1.89 12.26
N LEU A 9 76.33 -2.28 11.21
CA LEU A 9 75.75 -2.35 9.87
C LEU A 9 74.68 -3.44 9.84
N PHE A 10 73.42 -3.04 9.64
CA PHE A 10 72.42 -3.95 9.09
C PHE A 10 72.79 -4.23 7.64
N GLN A 11 73.25 -5.45 7.37
CA GLN A 11 73.67 -5.88 6.05
C GLN A 11 72.44 -6.16 5.17
N TRP A 12 71.87 -5.10 4.60
CA TRP A 12 70.83 -5.21 3.56
C TRP A 12 71.42 -5.82 2.29
N SER A 13 71.35 -7.14 2.18
CA SER A 13 71.58 -7.86 0.94
C SER A 13 70.54 -7.44 -0.09
N ARG A 14 70.97 -6.72 -1.14
CA ARG A 14 70.15 -6.39 -2.31
C ARG A 14 69.75 -7.68 -3.05
N VAL A 15 68.61 -8.26 -2.70
CA VAL A 15 67.91 -9.21 -3.58
C VAL A 15 67.17 -8.38 -4.62
N LYS A 16 67.63 -8.43 -5.88
CA LYS A 16 66.86 -7.94 -7.03
C LYS A 16 65.81 -9.00 -7.39
N SER A 17 64.71 -9.10 -6.65
CA SER A 17 63.56 -9.86 -7.14
C SER A 17 62.97 -9.12 -8.33
N SER A 18 62.94 -9.74 -9.51
CA SER A 18 62.23 -9.17 -10.65
C SER A 18 60.72 -9.19 -10.37
N THR A 19 59.96 -8.34 -11.07
CA THR A 19 58.50 -8.30 -10.95
C THR A 19 57.85 -9.66 -11.25
N GLU A 20 58.51 -10.51 -12.05
CA GLU A 20 58.09 -11.88 -12.36
C GLU A 20 58.17 -12.82 -11.16
N GLU A 21 59.11 -12.60 -10.24
CA GLU A 21 59.38 -13.50 -9.11
C GLU A 21 58.32 -13.33 -8.00
N ILE A 22 57.80 -12.11 -7.84
CA ILE A 22 56.64 -11.81 -6.98
C ILE A 22 55.35 -12.38 -7.61
N VAL A 23 55.22 -12.33 -8.94
CA VAL A 23 54.07 -12.94 -9.66
C VAL A 23 54.07 -14.47 -9.56
N LYS A 24 55.26 -15.11 -9.53
CA LYS A 24 55.41 -16.56 -9.25
C LYS A 24 55.04 -16.96 -7.81
N GLN A 25 55.12 -16.05 -6.84
CA GLN A 25 54.71 -16.33 -5.45
C GLN A 25 53.22 -16.07 -5.18
N LEU A 26 52.55 -15.30 -6.05
CA LEU A 26 51.10 -15.03 -5.98
C LEU A 26 50.26 -15.95 -6.88
N THR A 27 50.89 -16.83 -7.65
CA THR A 27 50.19 -17.85 -8.43
C THR A 27 49.82 -19.03 -7.52
N VAL A 28 48.56 -19.05 -7.08
CA VAL A 28 47.95 -20.22 -6.42
C VAL A 28 48.20 -21.46 -7.28
N PRO A 29 48.71 -22.57 -6.74
CA PRO A 29 48.91 -23.77 -7.52
C PRO A 29 47.57 -24.24 -8.08
N LEU A 30 47.46 -24.28 -9.41
CA LEU A 30 46.39 -25.00 -10.09
C LEU A 30 46.46 -26.44 -9.60
N ARG A 31 45.43 -26.87 -8.85
CA ARG A 31 45.36 -28.22 -8.31
C ARG A 31 45.41 -29.21 -9.47
N GLU A 32 46.48 -30.01 -9.54
CA GLU A 32 46.59 -31.18 -10.43
C GLU A 32 45.66 -32.35 -10.00
N HIS A 33 44.77 -32.10 -9.05
CA HIS A 33 43.53 -32.85 -8.83
C HIS A 33 42.34 -32.07 -9.36
N ALA A 34 42.37 -31.77 -10.66
CA ALA A 34 41.13 -31.67 -11.42
C ALA A 34 40.63 -33.10 -11.62
N GLU A 35 39.68 -33.52 -10.77
CA GLU A 35 38.72 -34.55 -11.18
C GLU A 35 38.21 -34.17 -12.58
N PRO A 36 38.02 -35.12 -13.50
CA PRO A 36 37.62 -34.80 -14.87
C PRO A 36 36.38 -33.92 -14.81
N ILE A 37 36.50 -32.67 -15.26
CA ILE A 37 35.37 -31.75 -15.33
C ILE A 37 34.37 -32.43 -16.25
N LEU A 38 33.35 -33.03 -15.65
CA LEU A 38 32.43 -33.90 -16.33
C LEU A 38 31.64 -32.99 -17.27
N THR A 39 32.04 -32.99 -18.54
CA THR A 39 31.55 -32.09 -19.58
C THR A 39 30.14 -32.50 -19.93
N LEU A 40 29.20 -32.12 -19.05
CA LEU A 40 27.78 -32.37 -19.18
C LEU A 40 27.37 -32.08 -20.62
N THR A 41 26.81 -33.07 -21.30
CA THR A 41 26.29 -32.90 -22.66
C THR A 41 25.23 -31.78 -22.67
N PRO A 42 24.89 -31.20 -23.83
CA PRO A 42 23.81 -30.21 -23.92
C PRO A 42 22.50 -30.67 -23.26
N GLU A 43 22.18 -31.96 -23.36
CA GLU A 43 21.04 -32.60 -22.69
C GLU A 43 21.24 -32.65 -21.16
N GLN A 44 22.40 -33.11 -20.68
CA GLN A 44 22.67 -33.19 -19.25
C GLN A 44 22.72 -31.80 -18.58
N LYS A 45 23.18 -30.75 -19.28
CA LYS A 45 23.08 -29.36 -18.80
C LYS A 45 21.62 -28.89 -18.74
N ARG A 46 20.82 -29.21 -19.76
CA ARG A 46 19.38 -28.88 -19.76
C ARG A 46 18.65 -29.58 -18.62
N GLU A 47 18.92 -30.86 -18.38
CA GLU A 47 18.27 -31.62 -17.30
C GLU A 47 18.75 -31.15 -15.92
N ALA A 48 20.05 -30.85 -15.74
CA ALA A 48 20.56 -30.25 -14.50
C ALA A 48 19.92 -28.88 -14.21
N VAL A 49 19.73 -28.04 -15.24
CA VAL A 49 19.01 -26.76 -15.12
C VAL A 49 17.52 -26.98 -14.81
N ARG A 50 16.87 -27.95 -15.46
CA ARG A 50 15.47 -28.31 -15.20
C ARG A 50 15.25 -28.80 -13.78
N LEU A 51 16.12 -29.68 -13.29
CA LEU A 51 16.11 -30.15 -11.90
C LEU A 51 16.37 -28.99 -10.93
N LYS A 52 17.29 -28.05 -11.25
CA LYS A 52 17.50 -26.83 -10.45
C LYS A 52 16.27 -25.92 -10.42
N ILE A 53 15.56 -25.79 -11.54
CA ILE A 53 14.31 -25.03 -11.64
C ILE A 53 13.23 -25.71 -10.80
N GLN A 54 13.03 -27.03 -10.94
CA GLN A 54 12.08 -27.79 -10.11
C GLN A 54 12.42 -27.73 -8.61
N GLU A 55 13.71 -27.79 -8.25
CA GLU A 55 14.19 -27.64 -6.87
C GLU A 55 13.89 -26.23 -6.31
N ILE A 56 14.05 -25.18 -7.12
CA ILE A 56 13.69 -23.80 -6.78
C ILE A 56 12.17 -23.59 -6.72
N GLU A 57 11.40 -24.22 -7.61
CA GLU A 57 9.93 -24.20 -7.63
C GLU A 57 9.32 -24.99 -6.48
N HIS A 58 9.98 -26.06 -6.00
CA HIS A 58 9.55 -26.80 -4.80
C HIS A 58 9.97 -26.12 -3.48
N THR A 59 11.08 -25.37 -3.45
CA THR A 59 11.54 -24.69 -2.23
C THR A 59 10.98 -23.28 -2.05
N LYS A 60 10.54 -22.62 -3.12
CA LYS A 60 9.68 -21.44 -3.02
C LYS A 60 8.23 -21.89 -2.84
N GLY A 61 7.60 -21.40 -1.77
CA GLY A 61 6.14 -21.49 -1.64
C GLY A 61 5.42 -20.76 -2.77
N GLN A 62 4.09 -20.83 -2.77
CA GLN A 62 3.25 -20.16 -3.75
C GLN A 62 3.61 -18.66 -3.85
N PRO A 63 3.55 -18.05 -5.05
CA PRO A 63 3.98 -16.67 -5.26
C PRO A 63 3.23 -15.72 -4.32
N PRO A 64 3.90 -14.77 -3.65
CA PRO A 64 3.22 -13.87 -2.72
C PRO A 64 2.16 -13.01 -3.41
N PHE A 65 1.09 -12.69 -2.68
CA PHE A 65 0.06 -11.79 -3.18
C PHE A 65 0.59 -10.35 -3.27
N PHE A 66 0.93 -9.90 -4.48
CA PHE A 66 1.26 -8.52 -4.80
C PHE A 66 0.08 -7.82 -5.46
N ASP A 67 -0.14 -6.53 -5.16
CA ASP A 67 -1.07 -5.69 -5.92
C ASP A 67 -0.36 -4.89 -7.04
N MET A 68 -1.14 -4.14 -7.82
CA MET A 68 -0.64 -3.27 -8.91
C MET A 68 0.29 -2.13 -8.44
N PHE A 69 0.53 -1.98 -7.13
CA PHE A 69 1.46 -1.02 -6.54
C PHE A 69 2.68 -1.72 -5.91
N MET A 70 2.91 -3.00 -6.24
CA MET A 70 4.00 -3.84 -5.74
C MET A 70 4.02 -3.98 -4.20
N ARG A 71 2.88 -3.81 -3.53
CA ARG A 71 2.76 -4.05 -2.09
C ARG A 71 2.57 -5.55 -1.84
N GLU A 72 3.57 -6.20 -1.25
CA GLU A 72 3.44 -7.59 -0.77
C GLU A 72 2.41 -7.64 0.37
N HIS A 73 1.52 -8.64 0.39
CA HIS A 73 0.44 -8.75 1.36
C HIS A 73 0.68 -9.81 2.44
N THR A 74 1.59 -9.51 3.36
CA THR A 74 1.99 -10.42 4.45
C THR A 74 1.08 -10.42 5.69
N TYR A 75 0.07 -9.53 5.77
CA TYR A 75 -0.83 -9.40 6.92
C TYR A 75 -2.29 -9.77 6.57
N LEU A 76 -2.83 -10.78 7.25
CA LEU A 76 -4.24 -11.16 7.17
C LEU A 76 -5.03 -10.79 8.45
N ARG A 77 -6.16 -10.09 8.31
CA ARG A 77 -7.09 -9.78 9.40
C ARG A 77 -8.37 -10.60 9.27
N ILE A 78 -8.70 -11.41 10.26
CA ILE A 78 -9.88 -12.30 10.20
C ILE A 78 -10.92 -11.82 11.22
N SER A 79 -12.14 -11.58 10.75
CA SER A 79 -13.31 -11.34 11.60
C SER A 79 -13.95 -12.70 11.93
N LEU A 80 -13.97 -13.11 13.19
CA LEU A 80 -14.40 -14.45 13.60
C LEU A 80 -15.90 -14.57 13.93
N THR A 81 -16.58 -13.44 14.12
CA THR A 81 -18.02 -13.36 14.41
C THR A 81 -18.54 -11.96 14.14
N GLU A 82 -19.84 -11.81 13.87
CA GLU A 82 -20.54 -10.51 13.85
C GLU A 82 -21.01 -10.08 15.26
N LYS A 83 -21.03 -11.01 16.23
CA LYS A 83 -21.53 -10.74 17.59
C LYS A 83 -20.57 -9.83 18.36
N CYS A 84 -21.13 -8.87 19.10
CA CYS A 84 -20.40 -8.04 20.06
C CYS A 84 -21.17 -7.97 21.40
N ASN A 85 -20.41 -7.90 22.50
CA ASN A 85 -20.87 -7.78 23.88
C ASN A 85 -20.76 -6.33 24.40
N PHE A 86 -20.47 -5.36 23.52
CA PHE A 86 -20.65 -3.92 23.70
C PHE A 86 -21.51 -3.34 22.56
N ARG A 87 -21.85 -2.04 22.65
CA ARG A 87 -22.59 -1.26 21.64
C ARG A 87 -21.93 0.11 21.48
N CYS A 88 -20.63 0.11 21.18
CA CYS A 88 -19.82 1.33 21.22
C CYS A 88 -20.33 2.40 20.24
N LEU A 89 -20.41 3.65 20.71
CA LEU A 89 -21.05 4.78 20.02
C LEU A 89 -20.65 4.91 18.54
N TYR A 90 -19.34 4.81 18.25
CA TYR A 90 -18.77 4.99 16.91
C TYR A 90 -18.80 3.73 16.01
N CYS A 91 -19.24 2.58 16.53
CA CYS A 91 -19.04 1.28 15.89
C CYS A 91 -20.32 0.46 15.68
N MET A 92 -21.27 0.48 16.63
CA MET A 92 -22.47 -0.34 16.56
C MET A 92 -23.67 0.46 17.10
N PRO A 93 -24.84 0.48 16.42
CA PRO A 93 -26.06 1.09 16.93
C PRO A 93 -26.45 0.54 18.30
N ALA A 94 -27.29 1.22 19.07
CA ALA A 94 -27.62 0.82 20.45
C ALA A 94 -28.36 -0.53 20.50
N GLU A 95 -29.32 -0.68 19.59
CA GLU A 95 -30.08 -1.87 19.24
C GLU A 95 -29.19 -3.02 18.72
N GLY A 96 -28.02 -2.70 18.16
CA GLY A 96 -27.11 -3.66 17.52
C GLY A 96 -27.26 -3.68 16.00
N VAL A 97 -26.94 -4.83 15.40
CA VAL A 97 -27.10 -5.08 13.95
C VAL A 97 -27.78 -6.43 13.73
N PRO A 98 -28.56 -6.61 12.65
CA PRO A 98 -29.06 -7.93 12.26
C PRO A 98 -27.89 -8.91 12.07
N LEU A 99 -27.94 -10.03 12.79
CA LEU A 99 -26.90 -11.05 12.75
C LEU A 99 -27.24 -12.13 11.73
N LYS A 100 -26.27 -12.51 10.89
CA LYS A 100 -26.49 -13.60 9.94
C LYS A 100 -26.62 -14.96 10.64
N PRO A 101 -27.40 -15.91 10.08
CA PRO A 101 -27.48 -17.29 10.55
C PRO A 101 -26.13 -17.99 10.67
N LYS A 102 -26.03 -19.00 11.54
CA LYS A 102 -24.77 -19.71 11.83
C LYS A 102 -24.16 -20.38 10.59
N ASP A 103 -25.00 -20.92 9.70
CA ASP A 103 -24.54 -21.51 8.43
C ASP A 103 -23.89 -20.47 7.50
N LYS A 104 -24.24 -19.18 7.62
CA LYS A 104 -23.61 -18.10 6.82
C LYS A 104 -22.26 -17.62 7.40
N MET A 105 -21.82 -18.13 8.54
CA MET A 105 -20.50 -17.81 9.12
C MET A 105 -19.43 -18.81 8.66
N LEU A 106 -18.15 -18.38 8.69
CA LEU A 106 -17.01 -19.28 8.53
C LEU A 106 -16.85 -20.20 9.75
N SER A 107 -16.86 -21.51 9.51
CA SER A 107 -16.49 -22.56 10.45
C SER A 107 -14.98 -22.59 10.73
N ASN A 108 -14.54 -23.36 11.73
CA ASN A 108 -13.12 -23.43 12.10
C ASN A 108 -12.26 -24.03 10.99
N SER A 109 -12.75 -25.09 10.33
CA SER A 109 -12.05 -25.73 9.21
C SER A 109 -11.90 -24.77 8.02
N GLU A 110 -12.93 -23.98 7.70
CA GLU A 110 -12.85 -22.96 6.64
C GLU A 110 -11.87 -21.83 7.00
N VAL A 111 -11.85 -21.36 8.27
CA VAL A 111 -10.86 -20.38 8.75
C VAL A 111 -9.43 -20.93 8.62
N LEU A 112 -9.20 -22.17 9.06
CA LEU A 112 -7.87 -22.79 9.01
C LEU A 112 -7.43 -23.12 7.58
N ARG A 113 -8.34 -23.52 6.67
CA ARG A 113 -8.04 -23.68 5.24
C ARG A 113 -7.59 -22.35 4.63
N LEU A 114 -8.33 -21.27 4.88
CA LEU A 114 -7.96 -19.93 4.41
C LEU A 114 -6.60 -19.48 4.98
N VAL A 115 -6.33 -19.70 6.27
CA VAL A 115 -5.04 -19.34 6.87
C VAL A 115 -3.88 -20.12 6.23
N LYS A 116 -4.04 -21.44 5.99
CA LYS A 116 -3.02 -22.25 5.29
C LYS A 116 -2.77 -21.74 3.87
N LEU A 117 -3.84 -21.44 3.12
CA LEU A 117 -3.76 -20.87 1.78
C LEU A 117 -2.98 -19.55 1.77
N PHE A 118 -3.35 -18.61 2.63
CA PHE A 118 -2.67 -17.32 2.74
C PHE A 118 -1.22 -17.45 3.22
N ALA A 119 -0.93 -18.36 4.15
CA ALA A 119 0.42 -18.61 4.64
C ALA A 119 1.35 -19.17 3.56
N ALA A 120 0.83 -20.05 2.69
CA ALA A 120 1.57 -20.55 1.52
C ALA A 120 1.97 -19.43 0.54
N HIS A 121 1.26 -18.29 0.54
CA HIS A 121 1.52 -17.10 -0.28
C HIS A 121 2.17 -15.96 0.54
N GLY A 122 2.95 -16.29 1.58
CA GLY A 122 3.78 -15.35 2.33
C GLY A 122 3.09 -14.55 3.44
N VAL A 123 1.81 -14.80 3.76
CA VAL A 123 1.23 -14.24 5.00
C VAL A 123 1.90 -14.86 6.21
N ASP A 124 2.64 -14.05 6.98
CA ASP A 124 3.28 -14.49 8.22
C ASP A 124 2.58 -13.92 9.48
N LYS A 125 1.56 -13.08 9.29
CA LYS A 125 0.89 -12.35 10.36
C LYS A 125 -0.63 -12.40 10.26
N VAL A 126 -1.25 -13.00 11.28
CA VAL A 126 -2.72 -13.12 11.39
C VAL A 126 -3.24 -12.31 12.58
N ARG A 127 -4.28 -11.50 12.35
CA ARG A 127 -4.96 -10.71 13.38
C ARG A 127 -6.43 -11.09 13.51
N LEU A 128 -6.77 -11.73 14.62
CA LEU A 128 -8.13 -12.12 14.97
C LEU A 128 -8.93 -10.93 15.52
N THR A 129 -10.15 -10.77 15.00
CA THR A 129 -11.12 -9.72 15.33
C THR A 129 -12.54 -10.29 15.25
N GLY A 130 -13.58 -9.45 15.31
CA GLY A 130 -14.97 -9.83 15.10
C GLY A 130 -15.85 -8.57 15.12
N GLY A 131 -17.06 -8.71 15.64
CA GLY A 131 -17.51 -7.77 16.68
C GLY A 131 -16.57 -7.91 17.88
N GLU A 132 -16.76 -8.94 18.70
CA GLU A 132 -15.81 -9.32 19.76
C GLU A 132 -15.36 -10.80 19.60
N PRO A 133 -14.08 -11.08 19.27
CA PRO A 133 -13.61 -12.45 19.03
C PRO A 133 -13.76 -13.38 20.26
N THR A 134 -13.63 -12.87 21.49
CA THR A 134 -13.74 -13.68 22.73
C THR A 134 -15.19 -14.10 23.08
N ILE A 135 -16.16 -13.83 22.20
CA ILE A 135 -17.50 -14.44 22.24
C ILE A 135 -17.49 -15.83 21.60
N ARG A 136 -16.56 -16.12 20.69
CA ARG A 136 -16.47 -17.42 20.01
C ARG A 136 -15.91 -18.46 20.99
N LYS A 137 -16.65 -19.53 21.26
CA LYS A 137 -16.30 -20.53 22.28
C LYS A 137 -15.04 -21.35 21.96
N ASP A 138 -14.71 -21.45 20.67
CA ASP A 138 -13.61 -22.23 20.11
C ASP A 138 -12.39 -21.36 19.75
N ILE A 139 -12.31 -20.13 20.26
CA ILE A 139 -11.22 -19.17 20.00
C ILE A 139 -9.82 -19.75 20.28
N VAL A 140 -9.69 -20.61 21.30
CA VAL A 140 -8.43 -21.26 21.66
C VAL A 140 -7.97 -22.22 20.56
N HIS A 141 -8.82 -23.13 20.09
CA HIS A 141 -8.50 -24.07 19.01
C HIS A 141 -8.22 -23.34 17.68
N ILE A 142 -8.86 -22.19 17.44
CA ILE A 142 -8.58 -21.35 16.26
C ILE A 142 -7.18 -20.76 16.38
N VAL A 143 -6.80 -20.22 17.53
CA VAL A 143 -5.44 -19.70 17.76
C VAL A 143 -4.41 -20.80 17.61
N GLU A 144 -4.63 -21.97 18.21
CA GLU A 144 -3.75 -23.14 18.13
C GLU A 144 -3.52 -23.61 16.69
N GLY A 145 -4.59 -23.79 15.92
CA GLY A 145 -4.49 -24.20 14.51
C GLY A 145 -3.82 -23.15 13.61
N ILE A 146 -3.96 -21.86 13.92
CA ILE A 146 -3.30 -20.77 13.21
C ILE A 146 -1.82 -20.70 13.58
N SER A 147 -1.48 -20.79 14.87
CA SER A 147 -0.09 -20.78 15.34
C SER A 147 0.69 -22.02 14.90
N SER A 148 0.02 -23.15 14.69
CA SER A 148 0.62 -24.38 14.17
C SER A 148 0.73 -24.42 12.64
N THR A 149 0.25 -23.39 11.93
CA THR A 149 0.33 -23.33 10.47
C THR A 149 1.74 -22.87 10.03
N PRO A 150 2.47 -23.65 9.21
CA PRO A 150 3.78 -23.26 8.70
C PRO A 150 3.76 -21.90 8.00
N GLY A 151 4.78 -21.09 8.25
CA GLY A 151 4.90 -19.71 7.74
C GLY A 151 4.34 -18.63 8.66
N ILE A 152 3.37 -18.95 9.53
CA ILE A 152 2.84 -17.98 10.51
C ILE A 152 3.85 -17.72 11.63
N LYS A 153 4.16 -16.43 11.87
CA LYS A 153 5.09 -15.93 12.90
C LYS A 153 4.37 -15.10 13.98
N GLU A 154 3.32 -14.36 13.61
CA GLU A 154 2.53 -13.55 14.56
C GLU A 154 1.05 -13.93 14.50
N VAL A 155 0.53 -14.50 15.59
CA VAL A 155 -0.91 -14.58 15.86
C VAL A 155 -1.25 -13.50 16.87
N GLY A 156 -2.09 -12.54 16.48
CA GLY A 156 -2.56 -11.50 17.38
C GLY A 156 -4.07 -11.41 17.46
N ILE A 157 -4.58 -10.78 18.51
CA ILE A 157 -6.01 -10.50 18.70
C ILE A 157 -6.28 -8.99 18.81
N THR A 158 -7.50 -8.56 18.53
CA THR A 158 -8.02 -7.26 18.98
C THR A 158 -9.38 -7.51 19.62
N THR A 159 -9.50 -7.12 20.89
CA THR A 159 -10.64 -7.42 21.77
C THR A 159 -10.96 -6.20 22.64
N ASN A 160 -12.18 -6.08 23.11
CA ASN A 160 -12.57 -5.11 24.14
C ASN A 160 -12.19 -5.54 25.57
N GLY A 161 -11.61 -6.74 25.75
CA GLY A 161 -11.07 -7.19 27.04
C GLY A 161 -12.10 -7.69 28.05
N LEU A 162 -13.40 -7.41 27.90
CA LEU A 162 -14.44 -7.61 28.93
C LEU A 162 -14.49 -9.05 29.48
N VAL A 163 -14.23 -10.03 28.62
CA VAL A 163 -14.25 -11.46 28.93
C VAL A 163 -12.93 -12.16 28.56
N LEU A 164 -11.85 -11.39 28.42
CA LEU A 164 -10.53 -11.87 28.02
C LEU A 164 -9.82 -12.65 29.15
N GLN A 165 -10.02 -12.26 30.43
CA GLN A 165 -9.34 -12.85 31.60
C GLN A 165 -9.40 -14.38 31.63
N ARG A 166 -10.58 -14.96 31.39
CA ARG A 166 -10.83 -16.41 31.39
C ARG A 166 -10.11 -17.19 30.29
N PHE A 167 -9.65 -16.51 29.22
CA PHE A 167 -8.98 -17.12 28.09
C PHE A 167 -7.47 -16.82 28.04
N LEU A 168 -6.96 -15.82 28.79
CA LEU A 168 -5.57 -15.37 28.67
C LEU A 168 -4.52 -16.49 28.78
N PRO A 169 -4.56 -17.40 29.78
CA PRO A 169 -3.59 -18.50 29.87
C PRO A 169 -3.68 -19.42 28.65
N GLN A 170 -4.89 -19.88 28.33
CA GLN A 170 -5.16 -20.79 27.21
C GLN A 170 -4.78 -20.19 25.85
N LEU A 171 -4.98 -18.89 25.64
CA LEU A 171 -4.61 -18.20 24.41
C LEU A 171 -3.09 -18.09 24.26
N ARG A 172 -2.37 -17.77 25.36
CA ARG A 172 -0.90 -17.78 25.37
C ARG A 172 -0.37 -19.17 25.04
N ASP A 173 -0.90 -20.19 25.70
CA ASP A 173 -0.43 -21.58 25.57
C ASP A 173 -0.75 -22.15 24.17
N ALA A 174 -1.85 -21.71 23.55
CA ALA A 174 -2.19 -21.97 22.15
C ALA A 174 -1.35 -21.18 21.11
N GLY A 175 -0.40 -20.33 21.54
CA GLY A 175 0.48 -19.58 20.64
C GLY A 175 0.00 -18.20 20.20
N LEU A 176 -0.98 -17.59 20.87
CA LEU A 176 -1.26 -16.16 20.68
C LEU A 176 -0.06 -15.34 21.14
N THR A 177 0.54 -14.52 20.26
CA THR A 177 1.78 -13.77 20.54
C THR A 177 1.59 -12.26 20.75
N LYS A 178 0.47 -11.66 20.31
CA LYS A 178 0.20 -10.21 20.47
C LYS A 178 -1.24 -9.90 20.89
N ILE A 179 -1.41 -9.08 21.92
CA ILE A 179 -2.71 -8.60 22.39
C ILE A 179 -2.86 -7.09 22.14
N ASN A 180 -3.99 -6.73 21.53
CA ASN A 180 -4.50 -5.36 21.50
C ASN A 180 -5.84 -5.34 22.25
N ILE A 181 -5.98 -4.46 23.25
CA ILE A 181 -7.21 -4.23 24.00
C ILE A 181 -7.74 -2.85 23.63
N SER A 182 -9.00 -2.76 23.21
CA SER A 182 -9.69 -1.49 23.00
C SER A 182 -10.25 -0.97 24.32
N ILE A 183 -9.86 0.25 24.70
CA ILE A 183 -10.30 0.94 25.91
C ILE A 183 -10.29 2.44 25.61
N ASP A 184 -11.46 3.04 25.41
CA ASP A 184 -11.55 4.42 24.89
C ASP A 184 -11.63 5.48 26.00
N SER A 185 -11.69 5.09 27.27
CA SER A 185 -11.65 6.00 28.42
C SER A 185 -11.10 5.28 29.66
N LEU A 186 -10.43 6.04 30.53
CA LEU A 186 -9.96 5.64 31.85
C LEU A 186 -10.96 6.02 32.96
N ASP A 187 -11.87 6.94 32.67
CA ASP A 187 -13.03 7.21 33.51
C ASP A 187 -14.11 6.11 33.33
N ARG A 188 -14.64 5.60 34.45
CA ARG A 188 -15.61 4.49 34.43
C ARG A 188 -16.95 4.90 33.83
N GLU A 189 -17.47 6.08 34.16
CA GLU A 189 -18.78 6.53 33.70
C GLU A 189 -18.76 6.82 32.20
N LYS A 190 -17.70 7.50 31.74
CA LYS A 190 -17.47 7.76 30.33
C LYS A 190 -17.18 6.48 29.55
N PHE A 191 -16.40 5.54 30.09
CA PHE A 191 -16.25 4.20 29.50
C PHE A 191 -17.61 3.52 29.31
N ALA A 192 -18.47 3.53 30.33
CA ALA A 192 -19.80 2.93 30.28
C ALA A 192 -20.71 3.64 29.26
N LYS A 193 -20.63 4.97 29.15
CA LYS A 193 -21.32 5.78 28.13
C LYS A 193 -20.84 5.46 26.71
N MET A 194 -19.52 5.39 26.49
CA MET A 194 -18.91 5.15 25.19
C MET A 194 -19.16 3.73 24.67
N THR A 195 -19.17 2.72 25.54
CA THR A 195 -19.42 1.31 25.20
C THR A 195 -20.90 0.90 25.30
N ARG A 196 -21.72 1.78 25.89
CA ARG A 196 -23.12 1.59 26.33
C ARG A 196 -23.31 0.42 27.32
N ARG A 197 -22.28 0.00 28.07
CA ARG A 197 -22.36 -1.03 29.12
C ARG A 197 -21.30 -0.83 30.20
N ASP A 198 -21.63 -1.10 31.47
CA ASP A 198 -20.61 -1.19 32.51
C ASP A 198 -19.73 -2.46 32.33
N GLY A 199 -18.48 -2.34 32.73
CA GLY A 199 -17.46 -3.36 32.50
C GLY A 199 -16.02 -2.89 32.69
N PHE A 200 -15.78 -1.62 33.03
CA PHE A 200 -14.45 -1.02 33.16
C PHE A 200 -13.49 -1.88 34.00
N ASP A 201 -13.88 -2.22 35.23
CA ASP A 201 -13.05 -3.01 36.16
C ASP A 201 -12.60 -4.36 35.56
N LYS A 202 -13.45 -4.99 34.74
CA LYS A 202 -13.16 -6.27 34.08
C LYS A 202 -12.17 -6.09 32.92
N VAL A 203 -12.30 -4.99 32.17
CA VAL A 203 -11.34 -4.64 31.11
C VAL A 203 -10.00 -4.24 31.72
N TRP A 204 -9.99 -3.40 32.76
CA TRP A 204 -8.77 -2.97 33.44
C TRP A 204 -7.99 -4.14 34.04
N LYS A 205 -8.69 -5.04 34.77
CA LYS A 205 -8.08 -6.28 35.29
C LYS A 205 -7.63 -7.22 34.16
N ALA A 206 -8.24 -7.20 32.97
CA ALA A 206 -7.75 -7.93 31.81
C ALA A 206 -6.46 -7.33 31.23
N ILE A 207 -6.31 -6.00 31.23
CA ILE A 207 -5.09 -5.30 30.81
C ILE A 207 -3.94 -5.66 31.75
N GLU A 208 -4.13 -5.50 33.06
CA GLU A 208 -3.09 -5.82 34.06
C GLU A 208 -2.72 -7.31 34.05
N LEU A 209 -3.68 -8.22 33.91
CA LEU A 209 -3.40 -9.65 33.75
C LEU A 209 -2.65 -9.96 32.44
N ALA A 210 -2.99 -9.30 31.32
CA ALA A 210 -2.29 -9.48 30.05
C ALA A 210 -0.82 -9.00 30.12
N ARG A 211 -0.51 -7.96 30.90
CA ARG A 211 0.89 -7.50 31.11
C ARG A 211 1.76 -8.57 31.77
N GLY A 212 1.20 -9.44 32.60
CA GLY A 212 1.93 -10.57 33.20
C GLY A 212 2.22 -11.71 32.23
N TYR A 213 1.49 -11.80 31.12
CA TYR A 213 1.65 -12.85 30.10
C TYR A 213 2.37 -12.40 28.83
N TYR A 214 2.35 -11.10 28.52
CA TYR A 214 2.82 -10.54 27.25
C TYR A 214 3.82 -9.41 27.46
N PRO A 215 5.00 -9.42 26.79
CA PRO A 215 6.04 -8.42 27.00
C PRO A 215 5.66 -7.01 26.53
N LYS A 216 4.57 -6.86 25.77
CA LYS A 216 4.04 -5.57 25.32
C LYS A 216 2.55 -5.71 24.98
N VAL A 217 1.70 -5.13 25.83
CA VAL A 217 0.24 -5.05 25.60
C VAL A 217 -0.07 -3.73 24.90
N LYS A 218 -0.88 -3.79 23.83
CA LYS A 218 -1.30 -2.62 23.06
C LYS A 218 -2.67 -2.14 23.55
N LEU A 219 -2.80 -0.87 23.89
CA LEU A 219 -4.10 -0.25 24.15
C LEU A 219 -4.51 0.57 22.93
N ASN A 220 -5.66 0.28 22.36
CA ASN A 220 -6.23 1.04 21.25
C ASN A 220 -7.29 2.00 21.81
N VAL A 221 -7.14 3.29 21.55
CA VAL A 221 -8.03 4.37 22.02
C VAL A 221 -8.56 5.10 20.79
N VAL A 222 -9.85 4.96 20.46
CA VAL A 222 -10.47 5.81 19.43
C VAL A 222 -10.77 7.16 20.05
N VAL A 223 -10.11 8.21 19.56
CA VAL A 223 -10.30 9.56 20.11
C VAL A 223 -11.39 10.27 19.31
N LEU A 224 -12.42 10.70 20.03
CA LEU A 224 -13.58 11.44 19.54
C LEU A 224 -13.58 12.82 20.18
N LYS A 225 -13.63 13.85 19.35
CA LYS A 225 -13.77 15.23 19.80
C LYS A 225 -15.11 15.43 20.52
N HIS A 226 -15.08 16.21 21.59
CA HIS A 226 -16.13 16.45 22.57
C HIS A 226 -16.54 15.21 23.39
N GLN A 227 -15.65 14.23 23.57
CA GLN A 227 -15.90 13.03 24.37
C GLN A 227 -14.72 12.65 25.26
N ASN A 228 -13.59 12.23 24.67
CA ASN A 228 -12.45 11.63 25.37
C ASN A 228 -11.09 12.23 24.98
N GLU A 229 -11.06 13.28 24.17
CA GLU A 229 -9.81 13.98 23.80
C GLU A 229 -9.09 14.56 25.02
N ASN A 230 -9.83 14.89 26.08
CA ASN A 230 -9.27 15.40 27.33
C ASN A 230 -8.45 14.36 28.12
N GLU A 231 -8.58 13.06 27.81
CA GLU A 231 -7.85 11.97 28.48
C GLU A 231 -6.57 11.55 27.72
N VAL A 232 -6.25 12.17 26.58
CA VAL A 232 -5.06 11.83 25.78
C VAL A 232 -3.78 11.86 26.63
N VAL A 233 -3.64 12.87 27.48
CA VAL A 233 -2.50 13.02 28.39
C VAL A 233 -2.52 11.97 29.51
N ASP A 234 -3.69 11.57 30.00
CA ASP A 234 -3.84 10.54 31.05
C ASP A 234 -3.47 9.15 30.53
N PHE A 235 -3.88 8.84 29.30
CA PHE A 235 -3.43 7.65 28.57
C PHE A 235 -1.91 7.64 28.33
N VAL A 236 -1.27 8.79 28.12
CA VAL A 236 0.20 8.87 28.07
C VAL A 236 0.82 8.66 29.45
N ASN A 237 0.26 9.27 30.51
CA ASN A 237 0.69 9.06 31.91
C ASN A 237 0.69 7.57 32.31
N LEU A 238 -0.27 6.77 31.83
CA LEU A 238 -0.27 5.32 32.09
C LEU A 238 1.00 4.61 31.63
N THR A 239 1.70 5.12 30.62
CA THR A 239 2.92 4.52 30.06
C THR A 239 4.18 4.82 30.88
N LYS A 240 4.09 5.66 31.92
CA LYS A 240 5.21 6.01 32.81
C LYS A 240 5.79 4.78 33.49
N ASP A 241 4.99 4.12 34.31
CA ASP A 241 5.38 2.97 35.14
C ASP A 241 4.88 1.63 34.56
N ARG A 242 4.45 1.64 33.28
CA ARG A 242 3.92 0.46 32.59
C ARG A 242 4.43 0.40 31.16
N ASN A 243 5.08 -0.71 30.79
CA ASN A 243 5.41 -1.07 29.41
C ASN A 243 4.13 -1.41 28.59
N LEU A 244 3.34 -0.38 28.32
CA LEU A 244 2.16 -0.37 27.46
C LEU A 244 2.49 0.37 26.15
N ASP A 245 1.79 0.00 25.08
CA ASP A 245 1.87 0.65 23.77
C ASP A 245 0.49 1.25 23.44
N VAL A 246 0.29 2.51 23.84
CA VAL A 246 -0.96 3.24 23.69
C VAL A 246 -1.08 3.78 22.27
N ARG A 247 -2.19 3.48 21.59
CA ARG A 247 -2.40 3.81 20.18
C ARG A 247 -3.67 4.62 20.05
N PHE A 248 -3.50 5.93 19.94
CA PHE A 248 -4.58 6.86 19.61
C PHE A 248 -4.97 6.68 18.15
N ILE A 249 -6.25 6.45 17.89
CA ILE A 249 -6.80 6.18 16.56
C ILE A 249 -7.67 7.36 16.17
N GLU A 250 -7.31 8.01 15.07
CA GLU A 250 -8.17 9.01 14.43
C GLU A 250 -9.51 8.37 14.05
N PHE A 251 -10.60 8.99 14.51
CA PHE A 251 -11.95 8.58 14.14
C PHE A 251 -12.14 8.63 12.60
N MET A 252 -12.73 7.57 12.07
CA MET A 252 -13.11 7.45 10.66
C MET A 252 -14.64 7.42 10.56
N PRO A 253 -15.29 8.45 10.00
CA PRO A 253 -16.71 8.38 9.66
C PRO A 253 -16.92 7.32 8.57
N PHE A 254 -17.97 6.51 8.69
CA PHE A 254 -18.35 5.51 7.69
C PHE A 254 -19.87 5.37 7.63
N GLY A 255 -20.41 4.94 6.48
CA GLY A 255 -21.86 4.75 6.32
C GLY A 255 -22.42 3.79 7.37
N GLY A 256 -23.18 4.32 8.33
CA GLY A 256 -23.73 3.58 9.47
C GLY A 256 -23.28 4.06 10.86
N ASN A 257 -22.39 5.06 10.97
CA ASN A 257 -22.21 5.79 12.23
C ASN A 257 -22.81 7.21 12.16
N GLU A 258 -23.44 7.65 13.25
CA GLU A 258 -24.12 8.97 13.35
C GLU A 258 -23.16 10.14 13.57
N PHE A 259 -21.86 9.84 13.72
CA PHE A 259 -20.83 10.79 14.11
C PHE A 259 -20.33 11.56 12.89
N LYS A 260 -20.55 12.88 12.91
CA LYS A 260 -20.16 13.82 11.85
C LYS A 260 -18.65 14.11 11.90
N ASN A 261 -18.16 14.83 10.89
CA ASN A 261 -16.79 15.34 10.85
C ASN A 261 -16.43 16.18 12.09
N ASP A 262 -17.39 16.78 12.78
CA ASP A 262 -17.17 17.59 13.99
C ASP A 262 -16.58 16.77 15.16
N ASN A 263 -16.72 15.44 15.15
CA ASN A 263 -16.11 14.55 16.14
C ASN A 263 -14.68 14.11 15.78
N PHE A 264 -14.13 14.58 14.65
CA PHE A 264 -12.75 14.30 14.25
C PHE A 264 -11.76 15.17 15.04
N ILE A 265 -10.69 14.53 15.53
CA ILE A 265 -9.49 15.19 16.03
C ILE A 265 -8.27 14.59 15.31
N GLY A 266 -7.44 15.46 14.73
CA GLY A 266 -6.26 15.04 13.97
C GLY A 266 -5.06 14.76 14.87
N TYR A 267 -4.13 13.90 14.43
CA TYR A 267 -2.98 13.54 15.27
C TYR A 267 -2.08 14.70 15.68
N ARG A 268 -2.02 15.78 14.88
CA ARG A 268 -1.26 16.99 15.25
C ARG A 268 -1.89 17.70 16.44
N GLU A 269 -3.21 17.77 16.49
CA GLU A 269 -3.96 18.34 17.62
C GLU A 269 -3.75 17.47 18.88
N MET A 270 -3.85 16.15 18.76
CA MET A 270 -3.56 15.22 19.86
C MET A 270 -2.09 15.24 20.31
N LEU A 271 -1.14 15.37 19.38
CA LEU A 271 0.29 15.47 19.68
C LEU A 271 0.60 16.78 20.41
N ASN A 272 0.00 17.90 19.99
CA ASN A 272 0.17 19.19 20.67
C ASN A 272 -0.27 19.11 22.13
N LEU A 273 -1.42 18.50 22.45
CA LEU A 273 -1.86 18.28 23.85
C LEU A 273 -0.81 17.56 24.72
N ILE A 274 0.01 16.70 24.13
CA ILE A 274 1.09 15.97 24.81
C ILE A 274 2.35 16.82 24.89
N VAL A 275 2.71 17.52 23.81
CA VAL A 275 3.86 18.45 23.77
C VAL A 275 3.66 19.61 24.75
N ASP A 276 2.47 20.17 24.85
CA ASP A 276 2.11 21.22 25.82
C ASP A 276 2.31 20.75 27.27
N LYS A 277 2.25 19.44 27.54
CA LYS A 277 2.46 18.85 28.86
C LYS A 277 3.91 18.45 29.17
N TYR A 278 4.64 17.93 28.19
CA TYR A 278 5.96 17.31 28.39
C TYR A 278 7.12 18.02 27.66
N GLY A 279 6.84 19.01 26.81
CA GLY A 279 7.83 19.75 26.03
C GLY A 279 8.78 18.85 25.24
N ASP A 280 10.07 19.15 25.34
CA ASP A 280 11.16 18.41 24.70
C ASP A 280 11.29 16.95 25.18
N GLY A 281 10.58 16.56 26.24
CA GLY A 281 10.48 15.16 26.68
C GLY A 281 9.75 14.24 25.69
N VAL A 282 9.08 14.77 24.65
CA VAL A 282 8.38 13.98 23.63
C VAL A 282 9.34 13.52 22.52
N ILE A 283 9.75 12.26 22.56
CA ILE A 283 10.72 11.67 21.62
C ILE A 283 10.01 10.87 20.52
N ARG A 284 10.32 11.19 19.26
CA ARG A 284 9.89 10.44 18.08
C ARG A 284 10.65 9.11 17.98
N LEU A 285 9.93 8.00 17.77
CA LEU A 285 10.53 6.68 17.50
C LEU A 285 10.54 6.39 15.99
N SER A 286 11.43 5.48 15.56
CA SER A 286 11.47 4.97 14.19
C SER A 286 10.31 4.01 13.91
N ASP A 287 9.73 4.11 12.71
CA ASP A 287 8.65 3.23 12.26
C ASP A 287 9.22 2.05 11.43
N SER A 288 8.58 0.89 11.49
CA SER A 288 8.88 -0.24 10.59
C SER A 288 8.26 -0.02 9.21
N PRO A 289 8.71 -0.70 8.13
CA PRO A 289 8.25 -0.43 6.76
C PRO A 289 6.73 -0.42 6.54
N ASN A 290 5.97 -1.24 7.26
CA ASN A 290 4.51 -1.35 7.15
C ASN A 290 3.77 -0.86 8.41
N ASP A 291 4.43 -0.12 9.31
CA ASP A 291 3.79 0.34 10.54
C ASP A 291 2.71 1.39 10.26
N THR A 292 1.52 1.16 10.80
CA THR A 292 0.37 2.08 10.70
C THR A 292 0.33 3.11 11.82
N THR A 293 1.27 3.00 12.77
CA THR A 293 1.36 3.82 13.97
C THR A 293 2.58 4.71 13.84
N LYS A 294 2.39 6.01 14.00
CA LYS A 294 3.46 6.95 14.29
C LYS A 294 3.83 6.81 15.76
N ALA A 295 4.92 6.11 16.08
CA ALA A 295 5.34 5.83 17.47
C ALA A 295 6.15 6.97 18.15
N TYR A 296 5.92 7.19 19.45
CA TYR A 296 6.59 8.17 20.30
C TYR A 296 6.78 7.60 21.71
N LYS A 297 7.71 8.15 22.49
CA LYS A 297 7.81 7.93 23.95
C LYS A 297 7.98 9.26 24.67
N ILE A 298 7.63 9.30 25.96
CA ILE A 298 8.13 10.35 26.84
C ILE A 298 9.47 9.91 27.39
N ASP A 299 10.41 10.83 27.62
CA ASP A 299 11.67 10.46 28.26
C ASP A 299 11.47 9.97 29.70
N GLY A 300 12.32 9.04 30.13
CA GLY A 300 12.20 8.33 31.41
C GLY A 300 11.00 7.37 31.55
N PHE A 301 10.02 7.35 30.63
CA PHE A 301 8.86 6.45 30.70
C PHE A 301 9.21 5.04 30.20
N GLN A 302 8.60 4.01 30.81
CA GLN A 302 8.81 2.60 30.44
C GLN A 302 8.11 2.19 29.14
N GLY A 303 6.90 2.72 28.91
CA GLY A 303 6.08 2.42 27.75
C GLY A 303 6.25 3.43 26.62
N GLN A 304 5.29 3.39 25.69
CA GLN A 304 5.26 4.26 24.52
C GLN A 304 3.83 4.57 24.11
N PHE A 305 3.66 5.60 23.28
CA PHE A 305 2.39 5.91 22.65
C PHE A 305 2.55 6.07 21.13
N GLY A 306 1.47 6.31 20.42
CA GLY A 306 1.53 6.67 19.01
C GLY A 306 0.17 6.83 18.35
N PHE A 307 0.19 7.31 17.10
CA PHE A 307 -1.01 7.71 16.38
C PHE A 307 -1.26 6.85 15.16
N ILE A 308 -2.48 6.34 15.00
CA ILE A 308 -2.96 5.71 13.77
C ILE A 308 -3.68 6.79 12.96
N THR A 309 -2.94 7.40 12.04
CA THR A 309 -3.33 8.58 11.25
C THR A 309 -4.19 8.20 10.04
N SER A 310 -5.35 7.63 10.33
CA SER A 310 -6.24 7.02 9.34
C SER A 310 -6.72 8.03 8.28
N MET A 311 -6.90 9.29 8.66
CA MET A 311 -7.54 10.33 7.85
C MET A 311 -6.60 11.49 7.52
N SER A 312 -5.75 11.94 8.47
CA SER A 312 -4.94 13.14 8.24
C SER A 312 -3.71 12.90 7.37
N ASP A 313 -3.15 11.68 7.41
CA ASP A 313 -1.82 11.37 6.89
C ASP A 313 -1.67 9.85 6.67
N HIS A 314 -2.09 9.37 5.50
CA HIS A 314 -2.37 7.95 5.27
C HIS A 314 -1.11 7.08 5.04
N PHE A 315 -1.09 5.91 5.68
CA PHE A 315 -0.11 4.82 5.49
C PHE A 315 -0.43 3.89 4.30
N CYS A 316 -1.14 4.37 3.27
CA CYS A 316 -1.67 3.49 2.22
C CYS A 316 -0.58 2.93 1.30
N ASN A 317 0.47 3.70 1.04
CA ASN A 317 1.63 3.30 0.23
C ASN A 317 2.33 2.02 0.72
N THR A 318 2.34 1.73 2.02
CA THR A 318 2.98 0.53 2.60
C THR A 318 1.98 -0.52 3.12
N CYS A 319 0.70 -0.42 2.74
CA CYS A 319 -0.38 -1.22 3.32
C CYS A 319 -0.43 -2.68 2.82
N ASN A 320 0.28 -3.57 3.53
CA ASN A 320 0.34 -5.03 3.33
C ASN A 320 -0.89 -5.84 3.82
N ARG A 321 -2.02 -5.18 4.12
CA ARG A 321 -3.16 -5.80 4.82
C ARG A 321 -4.27 -6.29 3.90
N LEU A 322 -4.73 -7.51 4.14
CA LEU A 322 -5.99 -8.09 3.63
C LEU A 322 -6.93 -8.40 4.79
N ARG A 323 -8.25 -8.43 4.53
CA ARG A 323 -9.27 -8.72 5.54
C ARG A 323 -10.25 -9.78 5.05
N ILE A 324 -10.56 -10.75 5.92
CA ILE A 324 -11.69 -11.68 5.78
C ILE A 324 -12.78 -11.26 6.77
N THR A 325 -14.02 -11.14 6.30
CA THR A 325 -15.22 -10.88 7.13
C THR A 325 -15.73 -12.17 7.80
N ALA A 326 -16.67 -12.06 8.75
CA ALA A 326 -17.17 -13.22 9.50
C ALA A 326 -18.02 -14.19 8.66
N ASP A 327 -18.63 -13.68 7.60
CA ASP A 327 -19.31 -14.44 6.55
C ASP A 327 -18.38 -14.89 5.41
N GLY A 328 -17.08 -14.60 5.50
CA GLY A 328 -16.04 -15.12 4.62
C GLY A 328 -15.87 -14.40 3.29
N ASN A 329 -16.20 -13.11 3.23
CA ASN A 329 -15.81 -12.23 2.13
C ASN A 329 -14.40 -11.68 2.32
N LEU A 330 -13.62 -11.67 1.23
CA LEU A 330 -12.35 -10.97 1.15
C LEU A 330 -12.59 -9.48 0.87
N LYS A 331 -12.02 -8.62 1.71
CA LYS A 331 -11.85 -7.18 1.48
C LYS A 331 -10.38 -6.84 1.37
N VAL A 332 -9.98 -6.25 0.25
CA VAL A 332 -8.60 -5.80 0.00
C VAL A 332 -8.30 -4.40 0.58
N CYS A 333 -9.35 -3.64 0.89
CA CYS A 333 -9.30 -2.35 1.57
C CYS A 333 -10.43 -2.26 2.61
N LEU A 334 -10.20 -1.55 3.73
CA LEU A 334 -11.20 -1.37 4.77
C LEU A 334 -12.42 -0.58 4.27
N HIS A 335 -12.19 0.42 3.42
CA HIS A 335 -13.20 1.29 2.80
C HIS A 335 -13.61 0.84 1.39
N GLY A 336 -13.20 -0.34 0.94
CA GLY A 336 -13.61 -0.87 -0.37
C GLY A 336 -15.03 -1.45 -0.32
N ASN A 337 -15.86 -1.11 -1.28
CA ASN A 337 -17.18 -1.73 -1.47
C ASN A 337 -17.08 -3.09 -2.18
N SER A 338 -15.99 -3.35 -2.90
CA SER A 338 -15.75 -4.65 -3.55
C SER A 338 -15.41 -5.72 -2.52
N GLU A 339 -16.18 -6.80 -2.57
CA GLU A 339 -16.06 -7.98 -1.71
C GLU A 339 -16.15 -9.24 -2.57
N VAL A 340 -15.39 -10.29 -2.20
CA VAL A 340 -15.44 -11.59 -2.90
C VAL A 340 -15.64 -12.70 -1.87
N SER A 341 -16.75 -13.44 -1.98
CA SER A 341 -17.08 -14.54 -1.04
C SER A 341 -16.17 -15.73 -1.25
N LEU A 342 -15.16 -15.89 -0.39
CA LEU A 342 -14.31 -17.07 -0.34
C LEU A 342 -15.02 -18.25 0.35
N ARG A 343 -15.95 -17.98 1.28
CA ARG A 343 -16.82 -19.00 1.90
C ARG A 343 -17.58 -19.79 0.84
N ASP A 344 -18.26 -19.10 -0.06
CA ASP A 344 -19.12 -19.78 -1.04
C ASP A 344 -18.29 -20.54 -2.07
N ARG A 345 -17.12 -19.99 -2.45
CA ARG A 345 -16.11 -20.69 -3.27
C ARG A 345 -15.64 -22.00 -2.64
N ILE A 346 -15.23 -21.95 -1.37
CA ILE A 346 -14.84 -23.16 -0.62
C ILE A 346 -15.96 -24.21 -0.59
N ARG A 347 -17.22 -23.77 -0.46
CA ARG A 347 -18.40 -24.67 -0.39
C ARG A 347 -18.88 -25.18 -1.74
N CYS A 348 -18.61 -24.46 -2.83
CA CYS A 348 -18.76 -24.97 -4.19
C CYS A 348 -17.69 -26.00 -4.57
N GLY A 349 -16.66 -26.18 -3.74
CA GLY A 349 -15.59 -27.14 -3.97
C GLY A 349 -14.38 -26.59 -4.71
N ASP A 350 -14.23 -25.26 -4.84
CA ASP A 350 -13.05 -24.65 -5.46
C ASP A 350 -11.76 -25.17 -4.79
N SER A 351 -10.78 -25.53 -5.61
CA SER A 351 -9.41 -25.92 -5.23
C SER A 351 -8.63 -24.74 -4.62
N ASP A 352 -7.51 -25.02 -3.96
CA ASP A 352 -6.67 -23.98 -3.37
C ASP A 352 -6.06 -23.07 -4.46
N GLU A 353 -5.73 -23.61 -5.63
CA GLU A 353 -5.26 -22.89 -6.81
C GLU A 353 -6.33 -21.92 -7.36
N GLN A 354 -7.58 -22.39 -7.48
CA GLN A 354 -8.70 -21.55 -7.90
C GLN A 354 -8.99 -20.43 -6.90
N LEU A 355 -8.90 -20.72 -5.60
CA LEU A 355 -9.04 -19.70 -4.56
C LEU A 355 -7.91 -18.66 -4.65
N SER A 356 -6.66 -19.09 -4.88
CA SER A 356 -5.52 -18.19 -5.10
C SER A 356 -5.70 -17.27 -6.30
N GLU A 357 -6.15 -17.78 -7.44
CA GLU A 357 -6.46 -16.93 -8.60
C GLU A 357 -7.51 -15.85 -8.27
N VAL A 358 -8.58 -16.24 -7.55
CA VAL A 358 -9.66 -15.33 -7.15
C VAL A 358 -9.15 -14.28 -6.16
N ILE A 359 -8.30 -14.67 -5.21
CA ILE A 359 -7.64 -13.75 -4.27
C ILE A 359 -6.71 -12.79 -5.03
N GLN A 360 -5.84 -13.28 -5.92
CA GLN A 360 -4.92 -12.44 -6.71
C GLN A 360 -5.68 -11.44 -7.61
N LYS A 361 -6.78 -11.85 -8.24
CA LYS A 361 -7.66 -10.96 -9.01
C LYS A 361 -8.30 -9.88 -8.13
N ALA A 362 -8.71 -10.21 -6.91
CA ALA A 362 -9.21 -9.22 -5.95
C ALA A 362 -8.10 -8.26 -5.48
N VAL A 363 -6.91 -8.79 -5.19
CA VAL A 363 -5.71 -8.05 -4.77
C VAL A 363 -5.26 -7.05 -5.83
N ASN A 364 -5.24 -7.43 -7.11
CA ASN A 364 -4.94 -6.51 -8.21
C ASN A 364 -5.88 -5.29 -8.25
N ASN A 365 -7.14 -5.44 -7.83
CA ASN A 365 -8.12 -4.36 -7.77
C ASN A 365 -7.96 -3.41 -6.56
N LYS A 366 -7.01 -3.68 -5.65
CA LYS A 366 -6.72 -2.84 -4.49
C LYS A 366 -6.13 -1.49 -4.93
N LYS A 367 -6.90 -0.42 -4.74
CA LYS A 367 -6.50 0.95 -5.12
C LYS A 367 -5.27 1.45 -4.34
N ALA A 368 -4.60 2.49 -4.86
CA ALA A 368 -3.44 3.11 -4.23
C ALA A 368 -3.73 3.58 -2.79
N ARG A 369 -4.87 4.25 -2.60
CA ARG A 369 -5.41 4.75 -1.33
C ARG A 369 -6.92 4.61 -1.31
N HIS A 370 -7.55 4.64 -0.13
CA HIS A 370 -8.99 4.83 -0.01
C HIS A 370 -9.38 6.27 -0.37
N ALA A 371 -10.64 6.47 -0.75
CA ALA A 371 -11.22 7.81 -0.89
C ALA A 371 -11.28 8.52 0.47
N VAL A 372 -10.97 9.80 0.51
CA VAL A 372 -11.05 10.60 1.73
C VAL A 372 -12.46 11.17 1.86
N PHE A 373 -13.11 10.95 3.00
CA PHE A 373 -14.35 11.64 3.34
C PHE A 373 -14.06 13.13 3.63
N ARG A 374 -14.16 13.98 2.60
CA ARG A 374 -14.23 15.43 2.77
C ARG A 374 -15.68 15.89 2.59
N ASN A 375 -16.18 16.66 3.55
CA ASN A 375 -17.49 17.32 3.53
C ASN A 375 -18.70 16.40 3.23
N GLY A 376 -18.79 15.25 3.90
CA GLY A 376 -19.99 14.39 3.87
C GLY A 376 -20.30 13.71 2.53
N ARG A 377 -19.43 13.86 1.53
CA ARG A 377 -19.49 13.13 0.26
C ARG A 377 -18.22 12.31 0.13
N SER A 378 -18.37 11.01 -0.13
CA SER A 378 -17.26 10.24 -0.70
C SER A 378 -17.04 10.72 -2.12
N GLU A 379 -15.86 11.24 -2.44
CA GLU A 379 -15.38 11.22 -3.82
C GLU A 379 -15.18 9.74 -4.19
N GLU A 380 -16.20 9.12 -4.79
CA GLU A 380 -16.02 7.80 -5.39
C GLU A 380 -14.91 7.92 -6.45
N PRO A 381 -13.85 7.09 -6.38
CA PRO A 381 -12.93 7.00 -7.51
C PRO A 381 -13.74 6.49 -8.70
N ALA A 382 -13.69 7.22 -9.82
CA ALA A 382 -14.58 7.08 -10.97
C ALA A 382 -14.94 5.61 -11.27
N LYS A 383 -16.24 5.31 -11.30
CA LYS A 383 -16.74 3.97 -11.60
C LYS A 383 -16.26 3.56 -12.98
N SER A 384 -15.42 2.53 -13.06
CA SER A 384 -15.15 1.85 -14.32
C SER A 384 -16.43 1.17 -14.77
N SER A 385 -17.05 1.68 -15.83
CA SER A 385 -18.23 1.13 -16.49
C SER A 385 -17.89 -0.18 -17.21
N ASN A 386 -17.74 -1.26 -16.44
CA ASN A 386 -17.70 -2.65 -16.90
C ASN A 386 -17.99 -3.60 -15.74
N ASP A 387 -19.26 -3.62 -15.30
CA ASP A 387 -19.79 -4.66 -14.40
C ASP A 387 -21.16 -5.13 -14.89
N SER A 388 -21.17 -5.60 -16.14
CA SER A 388 -22.35 -6.03 -16.90
C SER A 388 -22.45 -7.56 -16.96
N TYR A 389 -22.28 -8.24 -15.81
CA TYR A 389 -22.47 -9.69 -15.69
C TYR A 389 -23.38 -10.05 -14.52
N ARG A 390 -24.69 -9.88 -14.73
CA ARG A 390 -25.72 -10.66 -14.02
C ARG A 390 -26.94 -10.87 -14.92
N GLY A 391 -27.17 -12.13 -15.28
CA GLY A 391 -28.34 -12.53 -16.04
C GLY A 391 -29.58 -12.73 -15.15
N LEU A 392 -30.72 -12.43 -15.75
CA LEU A 392 -32.00 -13.17 -15.66
C LEU A 392 -32.59 -13.48 -14.28
N THR A 393 -33.74 -12.85 -14.00
CA THR A 393 -35.01 -13.58 -13.77
C THR A 393 -36.19 -12.66 -14.13
N PRO A 394 -37.28 -13.17 -14.75
CA PRO A 394 -38.47 -12.38 -15.06
C PRO A 394 -39.51 -12.48 -13.94
N VAL A 395 -40.34 -11.43 -13.76
CA VAL A 395 -41.58 -11.51 -13.00
C VAL A 395 -42.71 -10.85 -13.78
N THR A 396 -43.73 -11.64 -14.09
CA THR A 396 -45.02 -11.20 -14.64
C THR A 396 -46.10 -11.33 -13.57
N SER A 397 -46.85 -10.25 -13.32
CA SER A 397 -48.23 -10.33 -12.79
C SER A 397 -48.93 -8.99 -12.98
N ALA A 398 -50.18 -9.02 -13.44
CA ALA A 398 -50.99 -7.84 -13.76
C ALA A 398 -51.98 -7.49 -12.63
N SER A 399 -52.95 -6.63 -12.98
CA SER A 399 -54.13 -6.17 -12.21
C SER A 399 -53.88 -4.98 -11.28
N SER A 400 -54.31 -3.73 -11.54
CA SER A 400 -55.57 -3.12 -12.04
C SER A 400 -56.50 -2.63 -10.91
N ILE A 401 -56.87 -1.34 -10.94
CA ILE A 401 -58.12 -0.78 -10.39
C ILE A 401 -58.49 0.47 -11.23
N LEU A 402 -59.78 0.65 -11.52
CA LEU A 402 -60.36 1.70 -12.38
C LEU A 402 -60.79 2.93 -11.59
N VAL A 403 -60.99 4.07 -12.26
CA VAL A 403 -62.23 4.90 -12.16
C VAL A 403 -62.60 5.54 -13.53
N HIS A 404 -63.86 5.33 -13.94
CA HIS A 404 -64.81 6.02 -14.87
C HIS A 404 -64.52 7.42 -15.49
N LEU A 405 -65.20 7.97 -16.55
CA LEU A 405 -66.20 7.64 -17.64
C LEU A 405 -66.36 8.98 -18.50
N PRO A 406 -67.31 9.20 -19.45
CA PRO A 406 -67.50 8.57 -20.80
C PRO A 406 -67.80 9.55 -21.99
N SER A 407 -67.85 9.01 -23.23
CA SER A 407 -68.64 9.46 -24.43
C SER A 407 -68.42 10.88 -25.03
N SER A 408 -68.50 11.16 -26.35
CA SER A 408 -68.84 10.44 -27.61
C SER A 408 -68.08 11.13 -28.79
N SER A 409 -68.24 10.88 -30.11
CA SER A 409 -69.23 10.18 -30.96
C SER A 409 -68.58 9.58 -32.24
N LEU A 410 -69.23 9.66 -33.42
CA LEU A 410 -68.85 9.06 -34.72
C LEU A 410 -68.86 10.10 -35.85
N TYR A 411 -68.05 9.93 -36.93
CA TYR A 411 -68.50 9.74 -38.33
C TYR A 411 -67.33 9.53 -39.34
N HIS A 412 -67.62 8.73 -40.38
CA HIS A 412 -66.95 8.38 -41.66
C HIS A 412 -66.01 9.41 -42.36
N SER A 413 -65.06 9.09 -43.28
CA SER A 413 -64.70 7.82 -43.98
C SER A 413 -63.43 7.89 -44.89
N HIS A 414 -62.97 6.72 -45.38
CA HIS A 414 -62.17 6.42 -46.60
C HIS A 414 -60.64 6.71 -46.71
N LEU A 415 -59.86 5.64 -46.48
CA LEU A 415 -58.83 5.05 -47.36
C LEU A 415 -58.10 5.94 -48.42
N HIS A 416 -56.79 6.15 -48.26
CA HIS A 416 -55.77 5.37 -49.01
C HIS A 416 -54.35 5.45 -48.42
N SER A 417 -53.52 4.48 -48.78
CA SER A 417 -52.16 4.22 -48.27
C SER A 417 -51.13 5.34 -48.48
N SER A 418 -50.32 5.63 -47.44
CA SER A 418 -48.85 5.51 -47.49
C SER A 418 -48.18 5.53 -46.11
N ARG A 419 -47.05 4.81 -45.99
CA ARG A 419 -46.24 4.70 -44.76
C ARG A 419 -45.52 6.02 -44.46
N HIS A 420 -45.40 6.39 -43.17
CA HIS A 420 -44.11 6.66 -42.51
C HIS A 420 -44.31 6.92 -41.01
N PHE A 421 -43.38 6.42 -40.18
CA PHE A 421 -43.30 6.70 -38.74
C PHE A 421 -42.89 8.17 -38.52
N PHE A 422 -43.49 8.86 -37.53
CA PHE A 422 -42.73 9.62 -36.52
C PHE A 422 -43.57 9.96 -35.29
N ILE A 423 -42.89 10.14 -34.15
CA ILE A 423 -43.44 10.28 -32.79
C ILE A 423 -43.88 11.73 -32.51
N SER A 424 -45.04 11.90 -31.87
CA SER A 424 -45.54 13.21 -31.42
C SER A 424 -44.92 13.66 -30.09
N GLN A 425 -44.66 14.97 -30.00
CA GLN A 425 -44.08 15.63 -28.83
C GLN A 425 -45.10 15.83 -27.71
N ILE A 426 -44.65 15.79 -26.46
CA ILE A 426 -45.28 16.54 -25.36
C ILE A 426 -44.21 17.46 -24.75
N ARG A 427 -44.50 18.76 -24.73
CA ARG A 427 -43.68 19.77 -24.06
C ARG A 427 -44.16 19.93 -22.62
N CYS A 428 -43.23 19.94 -21.65
CA CYS A 428 -43.42 20.67 -20.40
C CYS A 428 -42.16 21.46 -20.03
N PHE A 429 -42.41 22.72 -19.68
CA PHE A 429 -41.55 23.78 -19.15
C PHE A 429 -40.16 23.39 -18.61
N SER A 430 -39.14 24.10 -19.12
CA SER A 430 -37.85 24.27 -18.45
C SER A 430 -37.67 25.73 -18.05
N THR A 431 -37.35 25.97 -16.78
CA THR A 431 -36.91 27.25 -16.24
C THR A 431 -35.64 27.01 -15.41
N THR A 432 -34.49 26.92 -16.07
CA THR A 432 -33.18 26.94 -15.40
C THR A 432 -32.15 27.72 -16.20
N TYR A 433 -31.81 28.88 -15.65
CA TYR A 433 -30.48 29.50 -15.61
C TYR A 433 -29.43 29.03 -16.63
N SER A 434 -28.97 29.97 -17.45
CA SER A 434 -27.75 29.83 -18.23
C SER A 434 -26.52 29.71 -17.32
N VAL A 435 -25.98 28.50 -17.18
CA VAL A 435 -24.60 28.30 -16.74
C VAL A 435 -23.79 27.94 -17.96
N SER A 436 -22.85 28.81 -18.33
CA SER A 436 -21.87 28.60 -19.39
C SER A 436 -20.96 27.42 -19.03
N SER A 437 -21.33 26.23 -19.50
CA SER A 437 -20.65 24.98 -19.18
C SER A 437 -19.33 24.84 -19.94
N ILE A 438 -18.24 25.29 -19.31
CA ILE A 438 -16.89 24.83 -19.65
C ILE A 438 -16.79 23.35 -19.25
N THR A 439 -17.21 22.46 -20.15
CA THR A 439 -17.01 21.02 -19.99
C THR A 439 -15.56 20.67 -20.31
N HIS A 440 -14.75 20.46 -19.27
CA HIS A 440 -13.41 19.89 -19.41
C HIS A 440 -13.50 18.44 -19.89
N LEU A 441 -13.57 18.25 -21.22
CA LEU A 441 -13.48 16.95 -21.86
C LEU A 441 -12.07 16.36 -21.58
N LEU A 442 -12.02 15.16 -20.99
CA LEU A 442 -10.74 14.48 -20.77
C LEU A 442 -10.17 14.04 -22.13
N THR A 443 -9.01 14.58 -22.51
CA THR A 443 -8.47 14.41 -23.87
C THR A 443 -8.13 12.96 -24.24
N HIS A 444 -7.93 12.10 -23.24
CA HIS A 444 -7.59 10.68 -23.41
C HIS A 444 -8.78 9.72 -23.18
N VAL A 445 -10.02 10.22 -23.17
CA VAL A 445 -11.22 9.43 -22.92
C VAL A 445 -12.24 9.68 -24.03
N ASP A 446 -12.83 8.62 -24.59
CA ASP A 446 -13.94 8.75 -25.54
C ASP A 446 -15.28 9.06 -24.85
N ASN A 447 -16.32 9.31 -25.64
CA ASN A 447 -17.66 9.62 -25.11
C ASN A 447 -18.30 8.46 -24.32
N ASN A 448 -17.71 7.26 -24.34
CA ASN A 448 -18.17 6.06 -23.64
C ASN A 448 -17.34 5.75 -22.38
N GLY A 449 -16.32 6.57 -22.05
CA GLY A 449 -15.43 6.35 -20.91
C GLY A 449 -14.20 5.48 -21.20
N ASN A 450 -13.95 5.08 -22.44
CA ASN A 450 -12.80 4.25 -22.81
C ASN A 450 -11.55 5.10 -23.04
N ALA A 451 -10.39 4.53 -22.70
CA ALA A 451 -9.09 5.13 -22.98
C ALA A 451 -8.86 5.27 -24.50
N LYS A 452 -8.56 6.49 -24.96
CA LYS A 452 -8.31 6.83 -26.35
C LYS A 452 -7.04 7.67 -26.49
N GLN A 453 -6.24 7.42 -27.52
CA GLN A 453 -5.10 8.27 -27.86
C GLN A 453 -5.59 9.62 -28.44
N VAL A 454 -4.98 10.73 -28.02
CA VAL A 454 -5.31 12.07 -28.50
C VAL A 454 -4.97 12.18 -29.99
N ASP A 455 -5.92 12.55 -30.83
CA ASP A 455 -5.62 12.88 -32.23
C ASP A 455 -4.75 14.16 -32.28
N VAL A 456 -3.63 14.09 -32.99
CA VAL A 456 -2.68 15.19 -33.19
C VAL A 456 -2.59 15.65 -34.64
N SER A 457 -3.36 15.05 -35.56
CA SER A 457 -3.38 15.40 -37.00
C SER A 457 -3.71 16.88 -37.26
N GLN A 458 -4.58 17.45 -36.43
CA GLN A 458 -5.07 18.84 -36.52
C GLN A 458 -4.17 19.86 -35.80
N LYS A 459 -2.95 19.48 -35.38
CA LYS A 459 -2.01 20.38 -34.68
C LYS A 459 -0.85 20.73 -35.59
N ASP A 460 -0.48 22.01 -35.62
CA ASP A 460 0.66 22.48 -36.39
C ASP A 460 1.97 21.82 -35.95
N THR A 461 2.80 21.53 -36.95
CA THR A 461 4.17 21.04 -36.76
C THR A 461 5.06 22.19 -36.30
N SER A 462 5.78 21.98 -35.21
CA SER A 462 6.61 22.99 -34.58
C SER A 462 7.81 22.37 -33.87
N THR A 463 8.90 23.13 -33.73
CA THR A 463 10.07 22.72 -32.95
C THR A 463 9.71 22.75 -31.47
N ARG A 464 9.68 21.59 -30.84
CA ARG A 464 9.28 21.38 -29.45
C ARG A 464 10.47 20.93 -28.63
N THR A 465 10.64 21.54 -27.47
CA THR A 465 11.71 21.24 -26.53
C THR A 465 11.10 20.99 -25.16
N ALA A 466 11.64 20.01 -24.43
CA ALA A 466 11.34 19.78 -23.02
C ALA A 466 12.62 19.52 -22.23
N VAL A 467 12.65 19.98 -20.99
CA VAL A 467 13.75 19.75 -20.04
C VAL A 467 13.15 19.18 -18.76
N ALA A 468 13.68 18.05 -18.30
CA ALA A 468 13.33 17.45 -17.02
C ALA A 468 14.54 17.42 -16.09
N ARG A 469 14.30 17.54 -14.78
CA ARG A 469 15.31 17.37 -13.74
C ARG A 469 14.91 16.24 -12.81
N GLY A 470 15.91 15.59 -12.24
CA GLY A 470 15.81 14.52 -11.26
C GLY A 470 17.01 14.56 -10.32
N THR A 471 16.91 13.92 -9.15
CA THR A 471 18.04 13.77 -8.23
C THR A 471 18.11 12.33 -7.73
N ILE A 472 19.32 11.80 -7.54
CA ILE A 472 19.53 10.60 -6.72
C ILE A 472 20.41 10.97 -5.51
N ILE A 473 19.91 10.68 -4.32
CA ILE A 473 20.66 10.75 -3.06
C ILE A 473 21.46 9.46 -2.95
N LEU A 474 22.76 9.60 -2.71
CA LEU A 474 23.75 8.53 -2.63
C LEU A 474 24.26 8.37 -1.21
N THR A 475 24.87 7.21 -0.91
CA THR A 475 25.78 7.13 0.24
C THR A 475 27.12 7.77 -0.10
N ALA A 476 27.81 8.37 0.88
CA ALA A 476 29.14 8.98 0.70
C ALA A 476 30.14 8.10 -0.07
N GLU A 477 30.16 6.79 0.19
CA GLU A 477 31.07 5.87 -0.52
C GLU A 477 30.72 5.70 -2.01
N ILE A 478 29.43 5.64 -2.37
CA ILE A 478 29.01 5.62 -3.78
C ILE A 478 29.30 6.98 -4.43
N SER A 479 29.05 8.09 -3.72
CA SER A 479 29.38 9.46 -4.18
C SER A 479 30.87 9.56 -4.53
N ARG A 480 31.74 9.09 -3.63
CA ARG A 480 33.19 9.03 -3.83
C ARG A 480 33.59 8.13 -5.01
N GLN A 481 33.09 6.89 -5.08
CA GLN A 481 33.45 5.96 -6.17
C GLN A 481 32.94 6.40 -7.55
N ILE A 482 31.81 7.12 -7.64
CA ILE A 482 31.37 7.73 -8.91
C ILE A 482 32.34 8.86 -9.31
N SER A 483 32.70 9.75 -8.37
CA SER A 483 33.62 10.86 -8.65
C SER A 483 35.04 10.39 -9.04
N GLU A 484 35.50 9.26 -8.50
CA GLU A 484 36.79 8.66 -8.83
C GLU A 484 36.72 7.69 -10.03
N ASN A 485 35.53 7.38 -10.54
CA ASN A 485 35.27 6.36 -11.55
C ASN A 485 35.82 4.96 -11.18
N THR A 486 35.70 4.57 -9.90
CA THR A 486 36.26 3.31 -9.35
C THR A 486 35.21 2.18 -9.20
N ILE A 487 33.97 2.39 -9.66
CA ILE A 487 32.90 1.39 -9.58
C ILE A 487 33.18 0.21 -10.51
N LYS A 488 33.14 -1.02 -9.95
CA LYS A 488 33.49 -2.28 -10.64
C LYS A 488 32.68 -2.59 -11.91
N LYS A 489 31.50 -2.00 -12.08
CA LYS A 489 30.66 -2.14 -13.30
C LYS A 489 31.11 -1.23 -14.44
N GLY A 490 32.05 -0.31 -14.22
CA GLY A 490 32.50 0.69 -15.20
C GLY A 490 31.87 2.09 -14.97
N ASP A 491 32.09 2.98 -15.93
CA ASP A 491 31.66 4.38 -15.87
C ASP A 491 30.14 4.52 -15.78
N VAL A 492 29.69 4.89 -14.58
CA VAL A 492 28.28 5.02 -14.22
C VAL A 492 27.60 6.16 -14.98
N LEU A 493 28.27 7.30 -15.16
CA LEU A 493 27.66 8.48 -15.77
C LEU A 493 27.54 8.32 -17.28
N THR A 494 28.55 7.75 -17.94
CA THR A 494 28.50 7.43 -19.37
C THR A 494 27.43 6.37 -19.66
N VAL A 495 27.36 5.28 -18.87
CA VAL A 495 26.33 4.24 -19.05
C VAL A 495 24.93 4.81 -18.80
N ALA A 496 24.73 5.65 -17.77
CA ALA A 496 23.46 6.32 -17.50
C ALA A 496 23.05 7.30 -18.60
N LYS A 497 23.99 8.03 -19.21
CA LYS A 497 23.74 8.93 -20.34
C LYS A 497 23.30 8.16 -21.60
N ILE A 498 23.92 7.01 -21.89
CA ILE A 498 23.51 6.15 -23.00
C ILE A 498 22.11 5.57 -22.74
N ALA A 499 21.86 5.05 -21.54
CA ALA A 499 20.56 4.50 -21.16
C ALA A 499 19.44 5.56 -21.23
N SER A 500 19.71 6.79 -20.82
CA SER A 500 18.80 7.94 -20.97
C SER A 500 18.34 8.15 -22.41
N ILE A 501 19.29 8.20 -23.36
CA ILE A 501 19.01 8.40 -24.79
C ILE A 501 18.23 7.22 -25.37
N LEU A 502 18.50 6.00 -24.93
CA LEU A 502 17.73 4.80 -25.32
C LEU A 502 16.30 4.84 -24.75
N GLY A 503 16.13 5.22 -23.49
CA GLY A 503 14.84 5.34 -22.82
C GLY A 503 13.92 6.36 -23.49
N ALA A 504 14.47 7.54 -23.83
CA ALA A 504 13.74 8.58 -24.58
C ALA A 504 13.17 8.06 -25.91
N LYS A 505 13.93 7.23 -26.64
CA LYS A 505 13.51 6.64 -27.92
C LYS A 505 12.44 5.56 -27.79
N GLN A 506 12.14 5.08 -26.58
CA GLN A 506 11.23 3.97 -26.31
C GLN A 506 9.91 4.41 -25.66
N VAL A 507 9.65 5.70 -25.46
CA VAL A 507 8.48 6.20 -24.71
C VAL A 507 7.15 5.63 -25.20
N ALA A 508 6.91 5.58 -26.51
CA ALA A 508 5.66 5.03 -27.06
C ALA A 508 5.45 3.53 -26.77
N ASN A 509 6.52 2.78 -26.46
CA ASN A 509 6.46 1.38 -26.06
C ASN A 509 6.35 1.21 -24.53
N LEU A 510 6.70 2.24 -23.75
CA LEU A 510 6.73 2.22 -22.28
C LEU A 510 5.52 2.89 -21.64
N ILE A 511 4.96 3.92 -22.28
CA ILE A 511 3.88 4.75 -21.75
C ILE A 511 2.65 4.64 -22.68
N PRO A 512 1.54 4.03 -22.21
CA PRO A 512 0.34 3.89 -23.00
C PRO A 512 -0.17 5.23 -23.54
N LEU A 513 -0.67 5.23 -24.78
CA LEU A 513 -1.22 6.39 -25.49
C LEU A 513 -0.21 7.52 -25.82
N CYS A 514 1.07 7.38 -25.50
CA CYS A 514 2.12 8.22 -26.09
C CYS A 514 2.26 7.94 -27.59
N HIS A 515 2.50 8.98 -28.38
CA HIS A 515 2.77 8.84 -29.81
C HIS A 515 4.23 8.42 -30.02
N PRO A 516 4.55 7.64 -31.06
CA PRO A 516 5.93 7.50 -31.50
C PRO A 516 6.43 8.86 -32.05
N ILE A 517 7.41 9.46 -31.39
CA ILE A 517 8.02 10.74 -31.79
C ILE A 517 9.37 10.49 -32.47
N ARG A 518 9.57 11.12 -33.64
CA ARG A 518 10.90 11.26 -34.23
C ARG A 518 11.67 12.34 -33.49
N LEU A 519 12.54 11.94 -32.58
CA LEU A 519 13.38 12.85 -31.80
C LEU A 519 14.54 13.40 -32.65
N ASP A 520 14.70 14.71 -32.65
CA ASP A 520 15.82 15.41 -33.30
C ASP A 520 17.04 15.53 -32.37
N PHE A 521 16.80 15.56 -31.06
CA PHE A 521 17.84 15.68 -30.05
C PHE A 521 17.39 15.06 -28.72
N VAL A 522 18.30 14.32 -28.08
CA VAL A 522 18.21 13.94 -26.68
C VAL A 522 19.60 14.08 -26.08
N ASP A 523 19.71 14.76 -24.94
CA ASP A 523 20.92 14.78 -24.14
C ASP A 523 20.63 14.66 -22.65
N THR A 524 21.65 14.27 -21.88
CA THR A 524 21.58 14.23 -20.42
C THR A 524 22.90 14.65 -19.81
N VAL A 525 22.83 15.54 -18.83
CA VAL A 525 23.95 16.12 -18.10
C VAL A 525 23.76 15.81 -16.62
N PHE A 526 24.87 15.48 -15.95
CA PHE A 526 24.89 15.25 -14.50
C PHE A 526 25.65 16.36 -13.81
N ASN A 527 25.14 16.80 -12.65
CA ASN A 527 25.86 17.69 -11.72
C ASN A 527 25.97 16.96 -10.38
N HIS A 528 27.20 16.76 -9.89
CA HIS A 528 27.49 15.94 -8.72
C HIS A 528 27.90 16.81 -7.55
N ASP A 529 26.96 16.98 -6.62
CA ASP A 529 27.18 17.56 -5.30
C ASP A 529 27.75 16.47 -4.37
N ILE A 530 29.08 16.38 -4.35
CA ILE A 530 29.82 15.35 -3.59
C ILE A 530 29.59 15.54 -2.08
N GLU A 531 29.60 16.78 -1.60
CA GLU A 531 29.46 17.16 -0.19
C GLU A 531 28.13 16.66 0.40
N ASN A 532 27.01 16.90 -0.28
CA ASN A 532 25.70 16.42 0.15
C ASN A 532 25.37 15.01 -0.37
N SER A 533 26.30 14.37 -1.09
CA SER A 533 26.09 13.07 -1.76
C SER A 533 24.85 13.04 -2.64
N LYS A 534 24.65 14.08 -3.47
CA LYS A 534 23.54 14.20 -4.42
C LYS A 534 24.08 14.22 -5.84
N LEU A 535 23.47 13.45 -6.73
CA LEU A 535 23.70 13.52 -8.16
C LEU A 535 22.43 14.03 -8.83
N HIS A 536 22.48 15.25 -9.36
CA HIS A 536 21.40 15.84 -10.14
C HIS A 536 21.53 15.40 -11.60
N CYS A 537 20.42 14.99 -12.20
CA CYS A 537 20.29 14.63 -13.60
C CYS A 537 19.41 15.68 -14.29
N ILE A 538 19.86 16.23 -15.42
CA ILE A 538 19.07 17.12 -16.27
C ILE A 538 19.03 16.48 -17.66
N SER A 539 17.83 16.23 -18.17
CA SER A 539 17.61 15.59 -19.47
C SER A 539 16.77 16.48 -20.37
N THR A 540 17.25 16.69 -21.60
CA THR A 540 16.64 17.57 -22.60
C THR A 540 16.25 16.75 -23.83
N ALA A 541 15.00 16.90 -24.27
CA ALA A 541 14.47 16.26 -25.49
C ALA A 541 13.97 17.33 -26.47
N ARG A 542 14.11 17.08 -27.78
CA ARG A 542 13.63 17.95 -28.86
C ARG A 542 13.06 17.14 -30.03
N CYS A 543 11.99 17.63 -30.66
CA CYS A 543 11.53 17.17 -31.96
C CYS A 543 10.94 18.31 -32.80
N SER A 544 10.75 18.04 -34.08
CA SER A 544 9.98 18.86 -35.01
C SER A 544 8.68 18.11 -35.32
N GLY A 545 7.57 18.49 -34.68
CA GLY A 545 6.36 17.68 -34.70
C GLY A 545 5.10 18.36 -34.16
N ASN A 546 3.99 17.63 -34.19
CA ASN A 546 2.64 18.09 -33.80
C ASN A 546 2.25 17.71 -32.35
N THR A 547 3.07 16.89 -31.68
CA THR A 547 2.94 16.51 -30.25
C THR A 547 4.17 16.93 -29.43
N GLY A 548 3.98 17.18 -28.13
CA GLY A 548 5.05 17.58 -27.21
C GLY A 548 5.99 16.43 -26.82
N VAL A 549 7.16 16.78 -26.27
CA VAL A 549 8.28 15.88 -25.90
C VAL A 549 8.53 15.81 -24.38
N GLU A 550 7.56 16.21 -23.57
CA GLU A 550 7.66 16.21 -22.10
C GLU A 550 7.94 14.80 -21.54
N MET A 551 7.30 13.78 -22.13
CA MET A 551 7.41 12.40 -21.66
C MET A 551 8.77 11.79 -22.00
N GLU A 552 9.37 12.20 -23.11
CA GLU A 552 10.71 11.81 -23.54
C GLU A 552 11.78 12.42 -22.63
N ALA A 553 11.64 13.69 -22.23
CA ALA A 553 12.54 14.30 -21.24
C ALA A 553 12.40 13.66 -19.85
N LEU A 554 11.17 13.42 -19.38
CA LEU A 554 10.91 12.77 -18.08
C LEU A 554 11.40 11.31 -18.04
N THR A 555 11.18 10.56 -19.12
CA THR A 555 11.62 9.15 -19.24
C THR A 555 13.14 9.08 -19.32
N ALA A 556 13.78 9.94 -20.12
CA ALA A 556 15.23 10.08 -20.18
C ALA A 556 15.83 10.26 -18.78
N CYS A 557 15.34 11.25 -18.02
CA CYS A 557 15.78 11.55 -16.66
C CYS A 557 15.57 10.36 -15.70
N THR A 558 14.39 9.72 -15.76
CA THR A 558 14.06 8.58 -14.90
C THR A 558 14.95 7.37 -15.19
N ILE A 559 15.16 7.03 -16.46
CA ILE A 559 16.01 5.91 -16.88
C ILE A 559 17.48 6.18 -16.55
N ALA A 560 17.96 7.42 -16.68
CA ALA A 560 19.29 7.82 -16.26
C ALA A 560 19.53 7.49 -14.77
N LEU A 561 18.63 7.97 -13.88
CA LEU A 561 18.75 7.75 -12.44
C LEU A 561 18.59 6.28 -12.03
N LEU A 562 17.68 5.53 -12.68
CA LEU A 562 17.55 4.08 -12.47
C LEU A 562 18.82 3.33 -12.89
N THR A 563 19.51 3.80 -13.94
CA THR A 563 20.77 3.21 -14.39
C THR A 563 21.90 3.48 -13.39
N VAL A 564 21.99 4.70 -12.83
CA VAL A 564 22.90 5.00 -11.71
C VAL A 564 22.63 4.06 -10.53
N TYR A 565 21.35 3.84 -10.19
CA TYR A 565 20.98 2.90 -9.12
C TYR A 565 21.43 1.46 -9.43
N ASP A 566 21.17 0.94 -10.64
CA ASP A 566 21.59 -0.42 -11.01
C ASP A 566 23.12 -0.60 -10.95
N MET A 567 23.86 0.40 -11.45
CA MET A 567 25.32 0.39 -11.44
C MET A 567 25.90 0.37 -10.02
N CYS A 568 25.22 0.99 -9.05
CA CYS A 568 25.76 1.20 -7.70
C CYS A 568 25.16 0.29 -6.61
N LYS A 569 24.02 -0.39 -6.85
CA LYS A 569 23.28 -1.18 -5.82
C LYS A 569 24.06 -2.33 -5.17
N ALA A 570 25.17 -2.77 -5.79
CA ALA A 570 26.07 -3.76 -5.23
C ALA A 570 26.98 -3.22 -4.10
N ILE A 571 27.18 -1.90 -4.04
CA ILE A 571 27.94 -1.20 -2.99
C ILE A 571 27.01 -0.88 -1.80
N SER A 572 25.84 -0.32 -2.10
CA SER A 572 24.79 -0.03 -1.12
C SER A 572 23.44 0.11 -1.81
N GLN A 573 22.37 -0.37 -1.16
CA GLN A 573 20.98 -0.17 -1.62
C GLN A 573 20.36 1.13 -1.05
N LYS A 574 21.07 1.83 -0.16
CA LYS A 574 20.62 3.06 0.53
C LYS A 574 20.75 4.30 -0.38
N MET A 575 20.20 4.23 -1.59
CA MET A 575 20.06 5.35 -2.51
C MET A 575 18.57 5.68 -2.68
N MET A 576 18.26 6.94 -2.99
CA MET A 576 16.87 7.38 -3.16
C MET A 576 16.75 8.31 -4.37
N LEU A 577 15.87 7.97 -5.32
CA LEU A 577 15.50 8.85 -6.41
C LEU A 577 14.45 9.84 -5.89
N THR A 578 14.68 11.13 -6.10
CA THR A 578 13.81 12.22 -5.66
C THR A 578 13.67 13.27 -6.76
N ASN A 579 12.68 14.16 -6.59
CA ASN A 579 12.58 15.41 -7.33
C ASN A 579 12.67 15.22 -8.87
N ILE A 580 11.92 14.25 -9.41
CA ILE A 580 11.79 14.04 -10.86
C ILE A 580 10.60 14.87 -11.36
N TYR A 581 10.87 15.93 -12.14
CA TYR A 581 9.86 16.86 -12.64
C TYR A 581 10.27 17.51 -13.96
N LEU A 582 9.28 18.07 -14.66
CA LEU A 582 9.49 18.89 -15.86
C LEU A 582 9.93 20.30 -15.42
N VAL A 583 11.07 20.78 -15.90
CA VAL A 583 11.58 22.14 -15.62
C VAL A 583 11.04 23.14 -16.64
N HIS A 584 11.03 22.74 -17.92
CA HIS A 584 10.63 23.61 -19.01
C HIS A 584 10.00 22.82 -20.16
N LYS A 585 9.06 23.44 -20.88
CA LYS A 585 8.68 23.04 -22.24
C LYS A 585 8.34 24.25 -23.12
N SER A 586 8.56 24.10 -24.42
CA SER A 586 8.24 25.10 -25.44
C SER A 586 7.85 24.44 -26.77
N GLY A 587 7.28 25.24 -27.68
CA GLY A 587 6.95 24.83 -29.05
C GLY A 587 5.54 24.27 -29.26
N GLY A 588 4.61 24.43 -28.32
CA GLY A 588 3.20 24.06 -28.49
C GLY A 588 2.26 25.24 -28.22
N LYS A 589 0.97 24.96 -27.98
CA LYS A 589 -0.01 25.97 -27.55
C LYS A 589 0.33 26.64 -26.21
N THR A 590 1.18 26.02 -25.40
CA THR A 590 1.57 26.47 -24.07
C THR A 590 3.07 26.27 -23.85
N THR A 591 3.76 27.31 -23.44
CA THR A 591 5.10 27.25 -22.82
C THR A 591 4.92 27.06 -21.32
N TYR A 592 5.82 26.33 -20.67
CA TYR A 592 5.88 26.19 -19.22
C TYR A 592 7.34 26.26 -18.79
N THR A 593 7.60 26.94 -17.68
CA THR A 593 8.90 27.05 -17.03
C THR A 593 8.66 27.07 -15.52
N ILE A 594 9.50 26.40 -14.74
CA ILE A 594 9.55 26.59 -13.29
C ILE A 594 10.51 27.75 -13.01
N ASP A 595 9.95 28.87 -12.54
CA ASP A 595 10.72 30.08 -12.26
C ASP A 595 11.46 30.01 -10.91
N ASN A 596 11.13 29.04 -10.05
CA ASN A 596 11.75 28.85 -8.75
C ASN A 596 11.59 27.42 -8.22
N GLU A 597 12.65 26.79 -7.69
CA GLU A 597 12.57 25.40 -7.19
C GLU A 597 11.61 25.23 -5.99
N ASN A 598 11.30 26.32 -5.28
CA ASN A 598 10.32 26.36 -4.19
C ASN A 598 8.84 26.26 -4.65
N GLN A 599 8.56 26.10 -5.95
CA GLN A 599 7.20 25.89 -6.49
C GLN A 599 6.77 24.41 -6.54
N ILE A 600 7.58 23.49 -6.02
CA ILE A 600 7.47 22.02 -6.20
C ILE A 600 7.08 21.32 -4.89
#